data_AF-A0A972Q9C5-F1
#
_entry.id   AF-A0A972Q9C5-F1
#
_cell.length_a   1.000
_cell.length_b   1.000
_cell.length_c   1.000
_cell.angle_alpha   90.00
_cell.angle_beta   90.00
_cell.angle_gamma   90.00
#
_symmetry.space_group_name_H-M   'P 1'
#
loop_
_entity.id
_entity.type
_entity.pdbx_description
1 polymer ?
#
loop_
_entity_poly.entity_id
_entity_poly.type
_entity_poly.pdbx_seq_one_letter_code
_entity_poly.pdbx_strand_id
1 'polypeptide(L)'
;MKSQKQIIIWLIVFLSTILFFSGELFAGEEPVKKDSISFKYGIIGKSKEKPDSLFEVADGSALHSGDFFKINFKMASKANFYVIFQFANGEYSLFHSASNLREENTAETISTSLDWLELDSNIGTETIYLISSKNPLSKLEDLFAKYQESKKRLKRKFAGKISKELLSVTQEKKKAPQLLQIRLEKPENIGGTFRGALEEGEIEHCLFNQCSGKNIAFEIIKIIHQ
;
A
#
# COMPACT_ATOMS: atom_id res chain seq x y z
N MET A 1 65.42 -27.44 0.31
CA MET A 1 65.49 -26.09 0.92
C MET A 1 64.70 -25.11 0.07
N LYS A 2 63.42 -24.86 0.37
CA LYS A 2 62.69 -23.73 -0.22
C LYS A 2 63.07 -22.48 0.58
N SER A 3 63.47 -21.42 -0.12
CA SER A 3 63.88 -20.13 0.47
C SER A 3 62.77 -19.59 1.37
N GLN A 4 63.12 -19.05 2.56
CA GLN A 4 62.14 -18.43 3.47
C GLN A 4 61.26 -17.37 2.79
N LYS A 5 61.76 -16.72 1.73
CA LYS A 5 60.98 -15.77 0.93
C LYS A 5 59.83 -16.43 0.18
N GLN A 6 59.97 -17.68 -0.27
CA GLN A 6 58.89 -18.41 -0.93
C GLN A 6 57.80 -18.87 0.05
N ILE A 7 58.15 -19.17 1.31
CA ILE A 7 57.18 -19.58 2.33
C ILE A 7 56.31 -18.38 2.75
N ILE A 8 56.91 -17.18 2.87
CA ILE A 8 56.18 -15.95 3.22
C ILE A 8 55.21 -15.55 2.10
N ILE A 9 55.60 -15.70 0.83
CA ILE A 9 54.71 -15.40 -0.32
C ILE A 9 53.50 -16.35 -0.35
N TRP A 10 53.68 -17.64 -0.03
CA TRP A 10 52.56 -18.59 0.04
C TRP A 10 51.63 -18.33 1.25
N LEU A 11 52.16 -17.84 2.37
CA LEU A 11 51.36 -17.48 3.55
C LEU A 11 50.53 -16.21 3.35
N ILE A 12 51.04 -15.23 2.59
CA ILE A 12 50.29 -14.00 2.25
C ILE A 12 49.16 -14.30 1.26
N VAL A 13 49.38 -15.20 0.29
CA VAL A 13 48.33 -15.61 -0.65
C VAL A 13 47.23 -16.42 0.05
N PHE A 14 47.58 -17.27 1.02
CA PHE A 14 46.61 -18.06 1.77
C PHE A 14 45.80 -17.23 2.78
N LEU A 15 46.39 -16.17 3.36
CA LEU A 15 45.69 -15.25 4.25
C LEU A 15 44.76 -14.28 3.49
N SER A 16 45.03 -14.04 2.19
CA SER A 16 44.17 -13.21 1.33
C SER A 16 42.89 -13.92 0.86
N THR A 17 42.83 -15.26 0.93
CA THR A 17 41.64 -16.03 0.49
C THR A 17 40.59 -16.27 1.57
N ILE A 18 40.87 -15.90 2.83
CA ILE A 18 39.92 -16.04 3.96
C ILE A 18 39.14 -14.74 4.25
N LEU A 19 39.38 -13.67 3.47
CA LEU A 19 38.68 -12.38 3.63
C LEU A 19 37.63 -12.08 2.54
N PHE A 20 37.23 -13.07 1.74
CA PHE A 20 36.32 -12.85 0.60
C PHE A 20 34.97 -13.57 0.67
N PHE A 21 34.62 -14.21 1.78
CA PHE A 21 33.34 -14.93 1.88
C PHE A 21 32.67 -14.81 3.25
N SER A 22 32.40 -13.57 3.64
CA SER A 22 31.33 -13.26 4.59
C SER A 22 30.79 -11.87 4.29
N GLY A 23 30.40 -11.67 3.03
CA GLY A 23 29.26 -10.79 2.74
C GLY A 23 28.02 -11.50 3.25
N GLU A 24 27.80 -11.47 4.57
CA GLU A 24 26.43 -11.58 5.06
C GLU A 24 25.67 -10.46 4.38
N LEU A 25 24.78 -10.86 3.47
CA LEU A 25 23.80 -10.02 2.85
C LEU A 25 22.88 -9.53 3.97
N PHE A 26 23.32 -8.50 4.70
CA PHE A 26 22.39 -7.68 5.45
C PHE A 26 21.46 -7.08 4.41
N ALA A 27 20.27 -7.65 4.29
CA ALA A 27 19.12 -7.00 3.69
C ALA A 27 18.85 -5.74 4.53
N GLY A 28 19.64 -4.70 4.29
CA GLY A 28 19.40 -3.39 4.84
C GLY A 28 18.11 -2.88 4.25
N GLU A 29 17.13 -2.58 5.09
CA GLU A 29 16.07 -1.66 4.72
C GLU A 29 16.75 -0.43 4.11
N GLU A 30 16.49 -0.15 2.83
CA GLU A 30 17.04 1.07 2.22
C GLU A 30 16.64 2.26 3.09
N PRO A 31 17.59 3.17 3.41
CA PRO A 31 17.30 4.31 4.25
C PRO A 31 16.22 5.14 3.57
N VAL A 32 15.00 5.11 4.12
CA VAL A 32 13.92 6.03 3.78
C VAL A 32 14.52 7.42 3.85
N LYS A 33 14.64 8.09 2.70
CA LYS A 33 15.18 9.47 2.66
C LYS A 33 14.41 10.27 3.71
N LYS A 34 15.15 10.98 4.57
CA LYS A 34 14.63 11.70 5.75
C LYS A 34 13.44 12.64 5.50
N ASP A 35 13.14 12.94 4.23
CA ASP A 35 12.03 13.76 3.78
C ASP A 35 11.01 13.05 2.86
N SER A 36 11.02 11.72 2.73
CA SER A 36 10.00 11.00 1.94
C SER A 36 8.81 10.61 2.81
N ILE A 37 7.61 10.69 2.24
CA ILE A 37 6.40 10.12 2.80
C ILE A 37 6.25 8.68 2.30
N SER A 38 5.80 7.78 3.16
CA SER A 38 5.58 6.38 2.81
C SER A 38 4.45 5.76 3.60
N PHE A 39 3.85 4.72 3.04
CA PHE A 39 2.88 3.88 3.72
C PHE A 39 3.04 2.42 3.29
N LYS A 40 2.64 1.50 4.15
CA LYS A 40 2.46 0.08 3.83
C LYS A 40 0.98 -0.22 3.69
N TYR A 41 0.63 -1.16 2.84
CA TYR A 41 -0.75 -1.57 2.65
C TYR A 41 -0.86 -3.03 2.25
N GLY A 42 -2.05 -3.58 2.44
CA GLY A 42 -2.46 -4.82 1.82
C GLY A 42 -3.97 -4.99 1.86
N ILE A 43 -4.50 -5.61 0.82
CA ILE A 43 -5.93 -5.86 0.66
C ILE A 43 -6.16 -7.37 0.66
N ILE A 44 -7.01 -7.82 1.55
CA ILE A 44 -7.37 -9.24 1.64
C ILE A 44 -8.82 -9.42 1.19
N GLY A 45 -9.11 -10.54 0.55
CA GLY A 45 -10.43 -10.92 0.09
C GLY A 45 -10.88 -12.19 0.77
N LYS A 46 -12.20 -12.40 0.83
CA LYS A 46 -12.81 -13.69 1.14
C LYS A 46 -14.03 -13.87 0.24
N SER A 47 -14.21 -15.10 -0.24
CA SER A 47 -15.35 -15.37 -1.11
C SER A 47 -16.61 -15.60 -0.29
N LYS A 48 -17.77 -15.21 -0.83
CA LYS A 48 -19.07 -15.54 -0.24
C LYS A 48 -19.25 -17.04 -0.01
N GLU A 49 -18.74 -17.87 -0.92
CA GLU A 49 -18.89 -19.32 -0.86
C GLU A 49 -17.94 -19.98 0.15
N LYS A 50 -16.81 -19.32 0.45
CA LYS A 50 -15.75 -19.83 1.33
C LYS A 50 -15.25 -18.70 2.25
N PRO A 51 -16.09 -18.25 3.20
CA PRO A 51 -15.77 -17.08 4.04
C PRO A 51 -14.58 -17.32 4.96
N ASP A 52 -14.25 -18.57 5.26
CA ASP A 52 -13.10 -18.96 6.10
C ASP A 52 -11.77 -19.01 5.34
N SER A 53 -11.75 -18.69 4.05
CA SER A 53 -10.55 -18.69 3.23
C SER A 53 -10.22 -17.27 2.77
N LEU A 54 -9.19 -16.69 3.37
CA LEU A 54 -8.67 -15.39 2.95
C LEU A 54 -7.66 -15.53 1.80
N PHE A 55 -7.63 -14.53 0.92
CA PHE A 55 -6.66 -14.43 -0.17
C PHE A 55 -6.18 -12.98 -0.36
N GLU A 56 -5.02 -12.80 -1.01
CA GLU A 56 -4.50 -11.48 -1.38
C GLU A 56 -5.31 -10.89 -2.55
N VAL A 57 -5.71 -9.62 -2.45
CA VAL A 57 -6.31 -8.84 -3.53
C VAL A 57 -5.26 -7.85 -4.06
N ALA A 58 -4.65 -8.21 -5.18
CA ALA A 58 -3.68 -7.38 -5.91
C ALA A 58 -4.35 -6.59 -7.05
N ASP A 59 -3.61 -5.67 -7.67
CA ASP A 59 -4.07 -4.95 -8.87
C ASP A 59 -4.42 -5.93 -10.00
N GLY A 60 -5.61 -5.77 -10.56
CA GLY A 60 -6.18 -6.66 -11.58
C GLY A 60 -6.84 -7.94 -11.03
N SER A 61 -6.94 -8.14 -9.72
CA SER A 61 -7.61 -9.32 -9.16
C SER A 61 -9.08 -9.38 -9.55
N ALA A 62 -9.58 -10.57 -9.84
CA ALA A 62 -10.98 -10.81 -10.16
C ALA A 62 -11.75 -11.24 -8.89
N LEU A 63 -12.79 -10.51 -8.55
CA LEU A 63 -13.70 -10.82 -7.45
C LEU A 63 -15.14 -10.87 -7.97
N HIS A 64 -15.98 -11.69 -7.35
CA HIS A 64 -17.37 -11.84 -7.74
C HIS A 64 -18.30 -10.99 -6.88
N SER A 65 -19.47 -10.69 -7.43
CA SER A 65 -20.57 -10.07 -6.67
C SER A 65 -20.87 -10.84 -5.38
N GLY A 66 -20.87 -10.14 -4.24
CA GLY A 66 -21.02 -10.70 -2.91
C GLY A 66 -19.73 -11.20 -2.25
N ASP A 67 -18.59 -11.21 -2.95
CA ASP A 67 -17.30 -11.38 -2.30
C ASP A 67 -16.98 -10.16 -1.44
N PHE A 68 -16.17 -10.37 -0.39
CA PHE A 68 -15.77 -9.33 0.54
C PHE A 68 -14.29 -9.03 0.41
N PHE A 69 -13.90 -7.77 0.64
CA PHE A 69 -12.50 -7.39 0.78
C PHE A 69 -12.30 -6.41 1.95
N LYS A 70 -11.08 -6.40 2.49
CA LYS A 70 -10.67 -5.54 3.61
C LYS A 70 -9.36 -4.86 3.25
N ILE A 71 -9.28 -3.54 3.45
CA ILE A 71 -8.09 -2.75 3.17
C ILE A 71 -7.36 -2.49 4.49
N ASN A 72 -6.12 -2.97 4.59
CA ASN A 72 -5.22 -2.78 5.72
C ASN A 72 -4.11 -1.81 5.33
N PHE A 73 -3.73 -0.91 6.22
CA PHE A 73 -2.66 0.04 5.95
C PHE A 73 -1.94 0.52 7.22
N LYS A 74 -0.67 0.89 7.04
CA LYS A 74 0.19 1.47 8.07
C LYS A 74 0.87 2.72 7.53
N MET A 75 0.84 3.79 8.31
CA MET A 75 1.37 5.10 7.93
C MET A 75 1.99 5.82 9.12
N ALA A 76 2.76 6.88 8.86
CA ALA A 76 3.17 7.80 9.92
C ALA A 76 1.95 8.57 10.49
N SER A 77 1.84 8.70 11.81
CA SER A 77 0.68 9.34 12.47
C SER A 77 0.45 10.80 12.08
N LYS A 78 1.51 11.49 11.65
CA LYS A 78 1.47 12.88 11.19
C LYS A 78 1.16 13.03 9.68
N ALA A 79 1.06 11.92 8.95
CA ALA A 79 0.74 11.95 7.52
C ALA A 79 -0.76 12.14 7.31
N ASN A 80 -1.13 12.84 6.23
CA ASN A 80 -2.52 12.83 5.77
C ASN A 80 -2.71 11.58 4.92
N PHE A 81 -3.77 10.82 5.15
CA PHE A 81 -4.04 9.61 4.38
C PHE A 81 -5.48 9.55 3.91
N TYR A 82 -5.65 9.06 2.69
CA TYR A 82 -6.93 9.00 2.01
C TYR A 82 -7.11 7.61 1.41
N VAL A 83 -8.26 7.00 1.72
CA VAL A 83 -8.74 5.78 1.04
C VAL A 83 -10.00 6.15 0.28
N ILE A 84 -9.89 6.14 -1.03
CA ILE A 84 -10.96 6.52 -1.95
C ILE A 84 -11.33 5.32 -2.80
N PHE A 85 -12.62 5.07 -2.91
CA PHE A 85 -13.17 4.01 -3.74
C PHE A 85 -13.97 4.61 -4.88
N GLN A 86 -13.71 4.16 -6.09
CA GLN A 86 -14.50 4.47 -7.26
C GLN A 86 -15.20 3.19 -7.71
N PHE A 87 -16.53 3.23 -7.63
CA PHE A 87 -17.42 2.17 -8.03
C PHE A 87 -17.38 1.93 -9.54
N ALA A 88 -17.72 0.72 -9.99
CA ALA A 88 -17.85 0.38 -11.42
C ALA A 88 -18.81 1.32 -12.17
N ASN A 89 -19.83 1.84 -11.49
CA ASN A 89 -20.78 2.82 -12.03
C ASN A 89 -20.21 4.26 -12.11
N GLY A 90 -18.97 4.48 -11.67
CA GLY A 90 -18.28 5.77 -11.67
C GLY A 90 -18.58 6.68 -10.49
N GLU A 91 -19.35 6.23 -9.50
CA GLU A 91 -19.54 6.92 -8.24
C GLU A 91 -18.29 6.79 -7.35
N TYR A 92 -18.09 7.75 -6.44
CA TYR A 92 -16.99 7.74 -5.50
C TYR A 92 -17.46 7.66 -4.04
N SER A 93 -16.67 7.02 -3.20
CA SER A 93 -16.73 7.08 -1.73
C SER A 93 -15.37 7.43 -1.15
N LEU A 94 -15.35 8.29 -0.14
CA LEU A 94 -14.17 8.58 0.67
C LEU A 94 -14.32 7.82 1.99
N PHE A 95 -13.68 6.66 2.09
CA PHE A 95 -13.79 5.79 3.27
C PHE A 95 -12.90 6.25 4.42
N HIS A 96 -11.81 6.96 4.11
CA HIS A 96 -10.88 7.46 5.11
C HIS A 96 -10.26 8.79 4.69
N SER A 97 -10.12 9.72 5.63
CA SER A 97 -9.40 10.99 5.46
C SER A 97 -8.65 11.35 6.73
N ALA A 98 -7.58 12.14 6.56
CA ALA A 98 -6.69 12.59 7.63
C ALA A 98 -7.39 13.27 8.82
N SER A 99 -8.56 13.88 8.60
CA SER A 99 -9.41 14.49 9.62
C SER A 99 -9.88 13.49 10.69
N ASN A 100 -10.02 12.21 10.34
CA ASN A 100 -10.69 11.21 11.17
C ASN A 100 -9.77 10.53 12.20
N LEU A 101 -8.45 10.81 12.16
CA LEU A 101 -7.43 10.18 13.01
C LEU A 101 -6.73 11.14 13.98
N ARG A 102 -7.17 12.39 14.09
CA ARG A 102 -6.48 13.42 14.89
C ARG A 102 -6.65 13.29 16.41
N GLU A 103 -7.33 12.26 16.92
CA GLU A 103 -7.41 12.03 18.36
C GLU A 103 -6.08 11.45 18.89
N GLU A 104 -5.46 12.21 19.81
CA GLU A 104 -4.37 11.94 20.78
C GLU A 104 -3.51 10.67 20.65
N ASN A 105 -3.14 10.25 19.43
CA ASN A 105 -2.28 9.10 19.26
C ASN A 105 -0.81 9.53 19.42
N THR A 106 -0.17 9.13 20.52
CA THR A 106 1.26 9.41 20.80
C THR A 106 2.20 8.54 19.96
N ALA A 107 1.67 7.53 19.26
CA ALA A 107 2.44 6.64 18.41
C ALA A 107 3.00 7.36 17.17
N GLU A 108 4.22 6.99 16.75
CA GLU A 108 4.84 7.52 15.53
C GLU A 108 4.18 6.99 14.25
N THR A 109 3.58 5.80 14.32
CA THR A 109 2.87 5.16 13.20
C THR A 109 1.51 4.64 13.63
N ILE A 110 0.55 4.70 12.71
CA ILE A 110 -0.81 4.16 12.87
C ILE A 110 -0.94 2.97 11.92
N SER A 111 -1.30 1.80 12.46
CA SER A 111 -1.75 0.62 11.72
C SER A 111 -3.25 0.49 11.90
N THR A 112 -4.01 0.40 10.82
CA THR A 112 -5.46 0.27 10.90
C THR A 112 -6.02 -0.42 9.65
N SER A 113 -7.31 -0.71 9.68
CA SER A 113 -8.02 -1.38 8.60
C SER A 113 -9.41 -0.78 8.43
N LEU A 114 -9.91 -0.74 7.20
CA LEU A 114 -11.34 -0.53 6.99
C LEU A 114 -12.12 -1.78 7.35
N ASP A 115 -13.41 -1.62 7.64
CA ASP A 115 -14.32 -2.75 7.77
C ASP A 115 -14.41 -3.54 6.45
N TRP A 116 -14.90 -4.78 6.55
CA TRP A 116 -15.17 -5.60 5.37
C TRP A 116 -16.16 -4.91 4.45
N LEU A 117 -15.77 -4.75 3.19
CA LEU A 117 -16.61 -4.21 2.12
C LEU A 117 -17.12 -5.37 1.26
N GLU A 118 -18.42 -5.40 1.00
CA GLU A 118 -19.06 -6.36 0.08
C GLU A 118 -19.16 -5.75 -1.31
N LEU A 119 -18.79 -6.50 -2.35
CA LEU A 119 -19.06 -6.11 -3.73
C LEU A 119 -20.54 -6.29 -4.05
N ASP A 120 -21.14 -5.25 -4.62
CA ASP A 120 -22.56 -5.27 -4.99
C ASP A 120 -22.79 -6.06 -6.31
N SER A 121 -23.93 -5.86 -6.96
CA SER A 121 -24.24 -6.49 -8.25
C SER A 121 -23.81 -5.68 -9.48
N ASN A 122 -23.17 -4.52 -9.31
CA ASN A 122 -22.73 -3.66 -10.40
C ASN A 122 -21.36 -4.09 -10.91
N ILE A 123 -21.34 -5.05 -11.83
CA ILE A 123 -20.10 -5.54 -12.44
C ILE A 123 -19.31 -4.43 -13.16
N GLY A 124 -17.98 -4.57 -13.19
CA GLY A 124 -17.09 -3.66 -13.89
C GLY A 124 -15.75 -3.49 -13.20
N THR A 125 -15.13 -2.32 -13.37
CA THR A 125 -13.84 -2.02 -12.72
C THR A 125 -14.04 -1.16 -11.50
N GLU A 126 -13.73 -1.74 -10.36
CA GLU A 126 -13.65 -1.08 -9.07
C GLU A 126 -12.23 -0.52 -8.90
N THR A 127 -12.09 0.73 -8.45
CA THR A 127 -10.76 1.36 -8.29
C THR A 127 -10.56 1.92 -6.89
N ILE A 128 -9.51 1.48 -6.23
CA ILE A 128 -9.07 1.93 -4.92
C ILE A 128 -7.88 2.87 -5.10
N TYR A 129 -7.97 4.07 -4.54
CA TYR A 129 -6.87 5.02 -4.46
C TYR A 129 -6.42 5.11 -3.00
N LEU A 130 -5.15 4.77 -2.76
CA LEU A 130 -4.48 4.96 -1.49
C LEU A 130 -3.53 6.14 -1.65
N ILE A 131 -3.70 7.21 -0.86
CA ILE A 131 -2.89 8.43 -0.99
C ILE A 131 -2.41 8.86 0.38
N SER A 132 -1.10 8.98 0.54
CA SER A 132 -0.45 9.59 1.69
C SER A 132 0.18 10.92 1.27
N SER A 133 -0.11 12.02 1.97
CA SER A 133 0.42 13.35 1.67
C SER A 133 0.95 14.09 2.90
N LYS A 134 2.01 14.89 2.70
CA LYS A 134 2.56 15.75 3.76
C LYS A 134 1.57 16.83 4.21
N ASN A 135 0.87 17.41 3.24
CA ASN A 135 -0.13 18.45 3.48
C ASN A 135 -1.53 17.90 3.18
N PRO A 136 -2.59 18.40 3.86
CA PRO A 136 -3.96 18.04 3.54
C PRO A 136 -4.30 18.34 2.08
N LEU A 137 -5.08 17.47 1.45
CA LEU A 137 -5.60 17.65 0.10
C LEU A 137 -6.93 18.42 0.15
N SER A 138 -6.93 19.63 0.69
CA SER A 138 -8.16 20.39 1.00
C SER A 138 -9.08 20.58 -0.21
N LYS A 139 -8.52 20.74 -1.42
CA LYS A 139 -9.31 20.82 -2.65
C LYS A 139 -10.05 19.51 -2.95
N LEU A 140 -9.42 18.37 -2.67
CA LEU A 140 -10.04 17.05 -2.83
C LEU A 140 -11.12 16.84 -1.77
N GLU A 141 -10.84 17.20 -0.51
CA GLU A 141 -11.80 17.14 0.61
C GLU A 141 -13.06 17.98 0.32
N ASP A 142 -12.88 19.23 -0.13
CA ASP A 142 -13.98 20.13 -0.53
C ASP A 142 -14.83 19.55 -1.67
N LEU A 143 -14.19 18.85 -2.62
CA LEU A 143 -14.90 18.21 -3.72
C LEU A 143 -15.74 17.04 -3.22
N PHE A 144 -15.23 16.25 -2.27
CA PHE A 144 -15.97 15.16 -1.64
C PHE A 144 -17.14 15.66 -0.79
N ALA A 145 -16.95 16.72 0.00
CA ALA A 145 -18.03 17.34 0.77
C ALA A 145 -19.18 17.78 -0.15
N LYS A 146 -18.86 18.53 -1.21
CA LYS A 146 -19.85 18.97 -2.22
C LYS A 146 -20.47 17.80 -2.97
N TYR A 147 -19.72 16.73 -3.23
CA TYR A 147 -20.21 15.54 -3.91
C TYR A 147 -21.26 14.80 -3.07
N GLN A 148 -21.02 14.65 -1.76
CA GLN A 148 -21.94 13.99 -0.82
C GLN A 148 -23.26 14.76 -0.66
N GLU A 149 -23.21 16.09 -0.60
CA GLU A 149 -24.40 16.96 -0.48
C GLU A 149 -25.19 17.10 -1.80
N SER A 150 -24.63 16.66 -2.93
CA SER A 150 -25.20 16.92 -4.25
C SER A 150 -26.25 15.91 -4.71
N LYS A 151 -27.32 16.41 -5.33
CA LYS A 151 -28.30 15.59 -6.08
C LYS A 151 -27.68 14.97 -7.34
N LYS A 152 -28.28 13.89 -7.86
CA LYS A 152 -27.80 13.04 -8.99
C LYS A 152 -27.11 13.79 -10.15
N ARG A 153 -27.70 14.87 -10.67
CA ARG A 153 -27.11 15.65 -11.79
C ARG A 153 -25.82 16.37 -11.39
N LEU A 154 -25.79 17.00 -10.22
CA LEU A 154 -24.60 17.69 -9.72
C LEU A 154 -23.53 16.70 -9.24
N LYS A 155 -23.94 15.56 -8.69
CA LYS A 155 -23.06 14.46 -8.26
C LYS A 155 -22.15 14.01 -9.40
N ARG A 156 -22.69 13.81 -10.61
CA ARG A 156 -21.90 13.51 -11.82
C ARG A 156 -20.87 14.61 -12.18
N LYS A 157 -21.24 15.89 -12.03
CA LYS A 157 -20.32 17.01 -12.27
C LYS A 157 -19.17 17.01 -11.27
N PHE A 158 -19.44 16.73 -10.00
CA PHE A 158 -18.41 16.62 -8.97
C PHE A 158 -17.55 15.36 -9.12
N ALA A 159 -18.10 14.21 -9.51
CA ALA A 159 -17.33 13.01 -9.86
C ALA A 159 -16.27 13.32 -10.93
N GLY A 160 -16.66 14.05 -11.99
CA GLY A 160 -15.71 14.46 -13.03
C GLY A 160 -14.63 15.41 -12.54
N LYS A 161 -14.90 16.23 -11.52
CA LYS A 161 -13.90 17.10 -10.88
C LYS A 161 -12.97 16.31 -9.95
N ILE A 162 -13.51 15.37 -9.18
CA ILE A 162 -12.74 14.45 -8.32
C ILE A 162 -11.77 13.66 -9.17
N SER A 163 -12.23 13.06 -10.26
CA SER A 163 -11.39 12.31 -11.21
C SER A 163 -10.22 13.17 -11.72
N LYS A 164 -10.48 14.42 -12.13
CA LYS A 164 -9.43 15.34 -12.57
C LYS A 164 -8.44 15.69 -11.45
N GLU A 165 -8.93 15.89 -10.22
CA GLU A 165 -8.08 16.18 -9.08
C GLU A 165 -7.20 14.98 -8.73
N LEU A 166 -7.77 13.77 -8.67
CA LEU A 166 -7.02 12.53 -8.46
C LEU A 166 -5.94 12.34 -9.51
N LEU A 167 -6.25 12.58 -10.79
CA LEU A 167 -5.24 12.55 -11.85
C LEU A 167 -4.14 13.58 -11.62
N SER A 168 -4.46 14.78 -11.18
CA SER A 168 -3.44 15.82 -10.91
C SER A 168 -2.52 15.45 -9.74
N VAL A 169 -3.07 14.85 -8.68
CA VAL A 169 -2.33 14.39 -7.49
C VAL A 169 -1.45 13.18 -7.82
N THR A 170 -1.93 12.29 -8.70
CA THR A 170 -1.26 11.02 -9.05
C THR A 170 -0.38 11.10 -10.31
N GLN A 171 -0.35 12.25 -11.00
CA GLN A 171 0.48 12.42 -12.19
C GLN A 171 1.99 12.43 -11.90
N GLU A 172 2.41 12.53 -10.63
CA GLU A 172 3.82 12.52 -10.23
C GLU A 172 4.55 11.19 -10.60
N LYS A 173 3.87 10.04 -10.75
CA LYS A 173 4.51 8.78 -11.23
C LYS A 173 5.03 8.87 -12.67
N LYS A 174 4.52 9.78 -13.53
CA LYS A 174 4.92 9.83 -14.95
C LYS A 174 6.20 10.64 -15.23
N LYS A 175 6.75 11.36 -14.25
CA LYS A 175 7.93 12.24 -14.43
C LYS A 175 9.16 11.87 -13.60
N ALA A 176 9.05 10.89 -12.69
CA ALA A 176 10.18 10.37 -11.93
C ALA A 176 10.49 8.94 -12.40
N PRO A 177 11.77 8.53 -12.47
CA PRO A 177 12.11 7.12 -12.67
C PRO A 177 11.43 6.32 -11.56
N GLN A 178 10.78 5.23 -11.95
CA GLN A 178 9.92 4.36 -11.14
C GLN A 178 10.48 4.20 -9.72
N LEU A 179 9.92 4.95 -8.75
CA LEU A 179 10.16 4.68 -7.34
C LEU A 179 9.47 3.35 -7.04
N LEU A 180 10.31 2.37 -6.72
CA LEU A 180 10.03 0.95 -6.70
C LEU A 180 8.78 0.65 -5.84
N GLN A 181 7.76 0.06 -6.46
CA GLN A 181 6.82 -0.77 -5.72
C GLN A 181 7.60 -2.00 -5.27
N ILE A 182 8.07 -1.98 -4.03
CA ILE A 182 8.74 -3.12 -3.43
C ILE A 182 7.63 -3.98 -2.84
N ARG A 183 7.35 -5.12 -3.50
CA ARG A 183 6.70 -6.22 -2.80
C ARG A 183 7.66 -6.62 -1.69
N LEU A 184 7.22 -6.55 -0.44
CA LEU A 184 8.10 -6.84 0.68
C LEU A 184 8.56 -8.30 0.56
N GLU A 185 9.87 -8.52 0.41
CA GLU A 185 10.47 -9.85 0.09
C GLU A 185 10.16 -10.91 1.15
N LYS A 186 9.78 -10.48 2.35
CA LYS A 186 9.20 -11.32 3.39
C LYS A 186 7.75 -10.89 3.64
N PRO A 187 6.74 -11.49 2.98
CA PRO A 187 5.56 -11.80 3.77
C PRO A 187 6.05 -12.72 4.89
N GLU A 188 5.67 -12.51 6.14
CA GLU A 188 5.84 -13.56 7.14
C GLU A 188 4.91 -14.71 6.73
N ASN A 189 5.40 -15.59 5.85
CA ASN A 189 4.79 -16.79 5.31
C ASN A 189 3.25 -16.75 5.17
N ILE A 190 2.74 -16.14 4.10
CA ILE A 190 1.38 -16.48 3.61
C ILE A 190 1.53 -17.58 2.56
N GLY A 191 1.91 -18.76 3.04
CA GLY A 191 1.99 -20.01 2.27
C GLY A 191 0.74 -20.89 2.41
N GLY A 192 -0.38 -20.34 2.88
CA GLY A 192 -1.61 -21.10 3.10
C GLY A 192 -2.82 -20.18 3.22
N THR A 193 -3.98 -20.67 2.79
CA THR A 193 -5.29 -20.07 3.05
C THR A 193 -5.41 -19.73 4.54
N PHE A 194 -5.55 -18.45 4.87
CA PHE A 194 -5.77 -18.01 6.25
C PHE A 194 -7.14 -18.55 6.70
N ARG A 195 -7.15 -19.39 7.74
CA ARG A 195 -8.39 -19.88 8.39
C ARG A 195 -8.55 -19.12 9.71
N GLY A 196 -9.41 -18.11 9.74
CA GLY A 196 -9.71 -17.35 10.97
C GLY A 196 -10.12 -15.90 10.72
N ALA A 197 -10.85 -15.31 11.68
CA ALA A 197 -11.16 -13.89 11.71
C ALA A 197 -9.95 -13.13 12.27
N LEU A 198 -9.52 -12.07 11.59
CA LEU A 198 -8.29 -11.37 11.94
C LEU A 198 -8.45 -10.52 13.22
N GLU A 199 -7.63 -10.74 14.25
CA GLU A 199 -7.50 -9.86 15.42
C GLU A 199 -6.54 -8.68 15.16
N GLU A 200 -6.59 -7.62 15.98
CA GLU A 200 -5.82 -6.37 15.78
C GLU A 200 -4.29 -6.56 15.65
N GLY A 201 -3.73 -7.66 16.17
CA GLY A 201 -2.32 -8.04 16.00
C GLY A 201 -1.98 -8.64 14.62
N GLU A 202 -2.97 -9.03 13.81
CA GLU A 202 -2.76 -9.74 12.55
C GLU A 202 -2.77 -8.82 11.31
N ILE A 203 -3.04 -7.53 11.52
CA ILE A 203 -2.95 -6.49 10.47
C ILE A 203 -1.53 -6.41 9.93
N GLU A 204 -0.50 -6.51 10.79
CA GLU A 204 0.90 -6.39 10.37
C GLU A 204 1.31 -7.49 9.37
N HIS A 205 0.75 -8.69 9.52
CA HIS A 205 0.95 -9.80 8.59
C HIS A 205 0.24 -9.59 7.24
N CYS A 206 -0.72 -8.67 7.17
CA CYS A 206 -1.48 -8.33 5.97
C CYS A 206 -0.96 -7.06 5.26
N LEU A 207 0.25 -6.58 5.59
CA LEU A 207 0.91 -5.42 4.95
C LEU A 207 2.02 -5.88 4.01
N PHE A 208 1.66 -6.39 2.85
CA PHE A 208 2.60 -7.02 1.90
C PHE A 208 3.21 -6.04 0.89
N ASN A 209 2.70 -4.81 0.78
CA ASN A 209 3.20 -3.79 -0.14
C ASN A 209 3.64 -2.52 0.57
N GLN A 210 4.60 -1.80 -0.03
CA GLN A 210 5.04 -0.48 0.42
C GLN A 210 5.08 0.51 -0.76
N CYS A 211 4.62 1.74 -0.50
CA CYS A 211 4.71 2.86 -1.43
C CYS A 211 5.38 4.06 -0.76
N SER A 212 6.23 4.77 -1.50
CA SER A 212 6.91 5.97 -1.02
C SER A 212 6.97 7.07 -2.08
N GLY A 213 7.10 8.31 -1.65
CA GLY A 213 7.17 9.49 -2.50
C GLY A 213 7.71 10.71 -1.76
N LYS A 214 7.98 11.80 -2.47
CA LYS A 214 8.60 12.99 -1.86
C LYS A 214 7.61 13.82 -1.04
N ASN A 215 6.46 14.15 -1.63
CA ASN A 215 5.41 14.95 -1.00
C ASN A 215 4.09 14.18 -0.91
N ILE A 216 3.86 13.32 -1.90
CA ILE A 216 2.73 12.43 -2.05
C ILE A 216 3.30 11.04 -2.34
N ALA A 217 2.87 10.04 -1.59
CA ALA A 217 2.98 8.63 -1.97
C ALA A 217 1.57 8.16 -2.31
N PHE A 218 1.41 7.39 -3.39
CA PHE A 218 0.09 6.91 -3.77
C PHE A 218 0.15 5.58 -4.49
N GLU A 219 -0.95 4.84 -4.38
CA GLU A 219 -1.16 3.58 -5.08
C GLU A 219 -2.58 3.48 -5.62
N ILE A 220 -2.72 2.85 -6.79
CA ILE A 220 -4.01 2.68 -7.46
C ILE A 220 -4.19 1.19 -7.72
N ILE A 221 -5.20 0.59 -7.10
CA ILE A 221 -5.51 -0.82 -7.24
C ILE A 221 -6.85 -0.94 -7.97
N LYS A 222 -6.89 -1.74 -9.04
CA LYS A 222 -8.11 -2.07 -9.76
C LYS A 222 -8.56 -3.48 -9.41
N ILE A 223 -9.84 -3.64 -9.11
CA ILE A 223 -10.49 -4.94 -8.97
C ILE A 223 -11.39 -5.14 -10.19
N ILE A 224 -11.28 -6.31 -10.81
CA ILE A 224 -12.16 -6.75 -11.89
C ILE A 224 -13.37 -7.43 -11.23
N HIS A 225 -14.45 -6.70 -11.09
CA HIS A 225 -15.69 -7.20 -10.48
C HIS A 225 -16.56 -7.89 -11.52
N GLN A 226 -16.86 -9.17 -11.30
CA GLN A 226 -17.60 -10.07 -12.19
C GLN A 226 -18.88 -10.64 -11.56
#